data_AF-A0AA37XJS8-F1
#
_entry.id   AF-A0AA37XJS8-F1
#
_cell.length_a   1.000
_cell.length_b   1.000
_cell.length_c   1.000
_cell.angle_alpha   90.00
_cell.angle_beta   90.00
_cell.angle_gamma   90.00
#
_symmetry.space_group_name_H-M   'P 1'
#
loop_
_entity.id
_entity.type
_entity.pdbx_description
1 polymer ?
#
loop_
_entity_poly.entity_id
_entity_poly.type
_entity_poly.pdbx_seq_one_letter_code
_entity_poly.pdbx_strand_id
1 'polypeptide(L)'
;MLKTTISADETSIDEKIQSMEKQLYQEVGSHKGYSLDIFMDSYSTSEVVVTFIALLELVKSRKANVSQTTNYDDILLYPVYEDKGGYVHG
;
A
#
# COMPACT_ATOMS: atom_id res chain seq x y z
N MET A 1 -24.64 -20.43 -1.25
CA MET A 1 -24.68 -19.13 -0.56
C MET A 1 -23.42 -19.01 0.29
N LEU A 2 -22.32 -18.50 -0.26
CA LEU A 2 -21.10 -18.22 0.51
C LEU A 2 -21.28 -16.86 1.16
N LYS A 3 -21.80 -16.86 2.39
CA LYS A 3 -21.76 -15.68 3.26
C LYS A 3 -20.42 -15.75 3.99
N THR A 4 -19.35 -15.28 3.35
CA THR A 4 -18.08 -15.07 4.03
C THR A 4 -18.26 -13.94 5.03
N THR A 5 -18.01 -14.25 6.30
CA THR A 5 -18.16 -13.38 7.46
C THR A 5 -17.09 -12.27 7.44
N ILE A 6 -17.19 -11.35 6.48
CA ILE A 6 -16.40 -10.11 6.41
C ILE A 6 -17.06 -9.07 7.34
N SER A 7 -17.25 -9.44 8.61
CA SER A 7 -17.87 -8.53 9.60
C SER A 7 -16.91 -8.14 10.72
N ALA A 8 -15.73 -8.77 10.77
CA ALA A 8 -14.64 -8.39 11.65
C ALA A 8 -13.49 -7.68 10.91
N ASP A 9 -13.59 -7.53 9.58
CA ASP A 9 -12.47 -7.12 8.70
C ASP A 9 -12.48 -5.66 8.25
N GLU A 10 -13.60 -4.92 8.34
CA GLU A 10 -13.61 -3.54 7.86
C GLU A 10 -12.71 -2.63 8.72
N THR A 11 -12.76 -2.81 10.04
CA THR A 11 -11.88 -2.08 10.97
C THR A 11 -10.41 -2.45 10.79
N SER A 12 -10.10 -3.73 10.51
CA SER A 12 -8.71 -4.16 10.29
C SER A 12 -8.15 -3.62 8.97
N ILE A 13 -8.98 -3.47 7.93
CA ILE A 13 -8.59 -2.87 6.66
C ILE A 13 -8.30 -1.38 6.82
N ASP A 14 -9.18 -0.62 7.46
CA ASP A 14 -8.97 0.82 7.69
C ASP A 14 -7.72 1.08 8.53
N GLU A 15 -7.51 0.30 9.60
CA GLU A 15 -6.30 0.34 10.41
C GLU A 15 -5.05 -0.01 9.59
N LYS A 16 -5.14 -1.01 8.71
CA LYS A 16 -4.04 -1.39 7.82
C LYS A 16 -3.73 -0.28 6.81
N ILE A 17 -4.74 0.36 6.21
CA ILE A 17 -4.56 1.51 5.30
C ILE A 17 -3.80 2.63 6.02
N GLN A 18 -4.23 3.01 7.22
CA GLN A 18 -3.59 4.07 8.00
C GLN A 18 -2.16 3.70 8.40
N SER A 19 -1.92 2.46 8.81
CA SER A 19 -0.59 1.97 9.16
C SER A 19 0.35 1.99 7.96
N MET A 20 -0.10 1.48 6.81
CA MET A 20 0.66 1.46 5.56
C MET A 20 0.99 2.87 5.07
N GLU A 21 0.01 3.78 5.06
CA GLU A 21 0.23 5.18 4.69
C GLU A 21 1.27 5.82 5.62
N LYS A 22 1.10 5.66 6.93
CA LYS A 22 2.05 6.20 7.89
C LYS A 22 3.46 5.66 7.66
N GLN A 23 3.63 4.35 7.52
CA GLN A 23 4.93 3.73 7.26
C GLN A 23 5.55 4.22 5.94
N LEU A 24 4.76 4.27 4.87
CA LEU A 24 5.20 4.69 3.54
C LEU A 24 5.72 6.14 3.52
N TYR A 25 5.12 7.03 4.32
CA TYR A 25 5.48 8.45 4.37
C TYR A 25 6.44 8.81 5.51
N GLN A 26 6.63 7.94 6.51
CA GLN A 26 7.55 8.19 7.63
C GLN A 26 9.03 8.05 7.24
N GLU A 27 9.33 7.27 6.21
CA GLU A 27 10.69 7.10 5.71
C GLU A 27 11.07 8.25 4.77
N VAL A 28 11.18 9.45 5.36
CA VAL A 28 11.53 10.69 4.68
C VAL A 28 12.98 10.62 4.20
N GLY A 29 13.19 10.40 2.90
CA GLY A 29 14.47 10.71 2.25
C GLY A 29 15.01 9.66 1.30
N SER A 30 14.39 8.50 1.16
CA SER A 30 14.83 7.52 0.18
C SER A 30 13.84 7.44 -0.99
N HIS A 31 14.29 7.74 -2.20
CA HIS A 31 13.56 7.45 -3.45
C HIS A 31 13.44 5.93 -3.68
N LYS A 32 13.54 5.12 -2.63
CA LYS A 32 13.55 3.67 -2.68
C LYS A 32 12.12 3.18 -2.55
N GLY A 33 11.77 2.22 -3.38
CA GLY A 33 10.51 1.50 -3.26
C GLY A 33 10.57 0.56 -2.07
N TYR A 34 9.44 0.42 -1.39
CA TYR A 34 9.24 -0.52 -0.29
C TYR A 34 8.56 -1.77 -0.80
N SER A 35 9.11 -2.93 -0.50
CA SER A 35 8.43 -4.19 -0.82
C SER A 35 7.15 -4.34 0.00
N LEU A 36 6.10 -4.91 -0.59
CA LEU A 36 4.78 -5.04 0.06
C LEU A 36 4.82 -5.88 1.36
N ASP A 37 5.74 -6.81 1.45
CA ASP A 37 5.90 -7.70 2.62
C ASP A 37 6.25 -6.96 3.91
N ILE A 38 6.92 -5.80 3.84
CA ILE A 38 7.28 -5.04 5.05
C ILE A 38 6.06 -4.46 5.78
N PHE A 39 4.93 -4.36 5.08
CA PHE A 39 3.67 -3.84 5.62
C PHE A 39 2.82 -4.93 6.30
N MET A 40 3.27 -6.19 6.24
CA MET A 40 2.58 -7.34 6.80
C MET A 40 3.06 -7.62 8.23
N ASP A 41 2.12 -7.85 9.14
CA ASP A 41 2.42 -8.25 10.52
C ASP A 41 2.70 -9.77 10.63
N SER A 42 2.21 -10.55 9.65
CA SER A 42 2.40 -12.00 9.56
C SER A 42 2.28 -12.49 8.11
N TYR A 43 2.76 -13.70 7.81
CA TYR A 43 2.57 -14.31 6.48
C TYR A 43 1.30 -15.19 6.40
N SER A 44 0.25 -14.83 7.15
CA SER A 44 -1.03 -15.53 7.06
C SER A 44 -1.81 -15.13 5.81
N THR A 45 -2.64 -16.04 5.26
CA THR A 45 -3.48 -15.72 4.10
C THR A 45 -4.41 -14.53 4.35
N SER A 46 -4.94 -14.40 5.58
CA SER A 46 -5.78 -13.27 5.95
C SER A 46 -5.01 -11.96 5.89
N GLU A 47 -3.79 -11.93 6.42
CA GLU A 47 -2.92 -10.75 6.42
C GLU A 47 -2.50 -10.34 5.02
N VAL A 48 -2.19 -11.31 4.16
CA VAL A 48 -1.91 -11.07 2.74
C VAL A 48 -3.11 -10.42 2.06
N VAL A 49 -4.32 -10.97 2.25
CA VAL A 49 -5.54 -10.43 1.65
C VAL A 49 -5.81 -9.00 2.14
N VAL A 50 -5.78 -8.76 3.45
CA VAL A 50 -6.04 -7.44 4.04
C VAL A 50 -5.02 -6.41 3.55
N THR A 51 -3.73 -6.76 3.52
CA THR A 51 -2.65 -5.89 3.04
C THR A 51 -2.81 -5.57 1.54
N PHE A 52 -3.21 -6.54 0.72
CA PHE A 52 -3.51 -6.30 -0.69
C PHE A 52 -4.72 -5.38 -0.89
N ILE A 53 -5.78 -5.54 -0.11
CA ILE A 53 -6.95 -4.65 -0.20
C ILE A 53 -6.57 -3.22 0.23
N ALA A 54 -5.81 -3.07 1.31
CA ALA A 54 -5.32 -1.78 1.76
C ALA A 54 -4.43 -1.10 0.71
N LEU A 55 -3.54 -1.85 0.05
CA LEU A 55 -2.75 -1.37 -1.08
C LEU A 55 -3.62 -0.83 -2.22
N LEU A 56 -4.64 -1.59 -2.63
CA LEU A 56 -5.53 -1.18 -3.73
C LEU A 56 -6.27 0.12 -3.39
N GLU A 57 -6.69 0.30 -2.15
CA GLU A 57 -7.35 1.53 -1.71
C GLU A 57 -6.41 2.74 -1.66
N LEU A 58 -5.14 2.54 -1.28
CA LEU A 58 -4.09 3.58 -1.34
C LEU A 58 -3.80 4.01 -2.78
N VAL A 59 -3.72 3.06 -3.71
CA VAL A 59 -3.53 3.35 -5.14
C VAL A 59 -4.74 4.08 -5.71
N LYS A 60 -5.95 3.61 -5.42
CA LYS A 60 -7.21 4.25 -5.82
C LYS A 60 -7.32 5.68 -5.30
N SER A 61 -6.82 5.93 -4.09
CA SER A 61 -6.78 7.25 -3.45
C SER A 61 -5.58 8.11 -3.87
N ARG A 62 -4.73 7.62 -4.79
CA ARG A 62 -3.48 8.28 -5.24
C ARG A 62 -2.51 8.63 -4.11
N LYS A 63 -2.48 7.82 -3.05
CA LYS A 63 -1.54 7.95 -1.93
C LYS A 63 -0.29 7.08 -2.09
N ALA A 64 -0.34 6.09 -2.97
CA ALA A 64 0.80 5.23 -3.29
C ALA A 64 0.91 5.02 -4.80
N ASN A 65 2.14 5.04 -5.32
CA ASN A 65 2.48 4.47 -6.62
C ASN A 65 2.97 3.04 -6.43
N VAL A 66 2.69 2.18 -7.39
CA VAL A 66 3.08 0.77 -7.36
C VAL A 66 3.86 0.42 -8.62
N SER A 67 4.94 -0.34 -8.46
CA SER A 67 5.69 -0.96 -9.55
C SER A 67 5.70 -2.48 -9.37
N GLN A 68 5.35 -3.18 -10.44
CA GLN A 68 5.48 -4.63 -10.57
C GLN A 68 5.88 -4.92 -12.02
N THR A 69 7.04 -5.55 -12.22
CA THR A 69 7.63 -5.72 -13.56
C THR A 69 6.90 -6.80 -14.35
N THR A 70 6.68 -7.97 -13.74
CA THR A 70 5.88 -9.05 -14.31
C THR A 70 4.92 -9.63 -13.28
N ASN A 71 3.92 -10.39 -13.73
CA ASN A 71 2.96 -11.00 -12.82
C ASN A 71 3.68 -11.86 -11.78
N TYR A 72 3.27 -11.72 -10.51
CA TYR A 72 3.84 -12.44 -9.37
C TYR A 72 5.26 -12.04 -8.97
N ASP A 73 5.86 -11.03 -9.61
CA ASP A 73 7.07 -10.39 -9.09
C ASP A 73 6.76 -9.55 -7.85
N ASP A 74 7.84 -9.17 -7.17
CA ASP A 74 7.83 -8.24 -6.04
C ASP A 74 7.06 -6.96 -6.38
N ILE A 75 6.21 -6.56 -5.45
CA ILE A 75 5.39 -5.35 -5.54
C ILE A 75 6.11 -4.27 -4.74
N LEU A 76 6.54 -3.21 -5.42
CA LEU A 76 7.22 -2.07 -4.81
C LEU A 76 6.27 -0.88 -4.68
N LEU A 77 6.21 -0.29 -3.49
CA LEU A 77 5.37 0.84 -3.14
C LEU A 77 6.22 2.09 -3.00
N TYR A 78 5.71 3.21 -3.51
CA TYR A 78 6.36 4.51 -3.42
C TYR A 78 5.34 5.56 -2.93
N PRO A 79 5.73 6.46 -2.02
CA PRO A 79 4.88 7.57 -1.62
C PRO A 79 4.59 8.49 -2.80
N VAL A 80 3.35 8.98 -2.89
CA VAL A 80 3.00 10.07 -3.81
C VAL A 80 3.28 11.38 -3.09
N TYR A 81 4.31 12.10 -3.52
CA TYR A 81 4.50 13.49 -3.12
C TYR A 81 3.75 14.35 -4.14
N GLU A 82 2.76 15.13 -3.70
CA GLU A 82 2.22 16.19 -4.56
C GLU A 82 3.36 17.12 -4.93
N ASP A 83 3.75 17.08 -6.21
CA ASP A 83 4.68 18.05 -6.77
C ASP A 83 4.00 19.42 -6.62
N LYS A 84 4.50 20.24 -5.69
CA LYS A 84 4.12 21.65 -5.62
C LYS A 84 4.74 22.36 -6.83
N GLY A 85 4.17 22.13 -8.01
CA GLY A 85 4.36 22.89 -9.23
C GLY A 85 5.77 23.46 -9.43
N GLY A 86 6.77 22.59 -9.60
CA GLY A 86 8.06 23.00 -10.13
C GLY A 86 8.06 22.84 -11.64
N TYR A 87 7.78 23.91 -12.39
CA TYR A 87 8.13 23.95 -13.81
C TYR A 87 9.64 23.74 -13.96
N VAL A 88 10.08 22.53 -14.27
CA VAL A 88 11.41 22.27 -14.83
C VAL A 88 11.33 22.45 -16.34
N HIS A 89 11.54 23.70 -16.76
CA HIS A 89 11.88 24.00 -18.15
C HIS A 89 13.28 23.46 -18.46
N GLY A 90 13.39 22.71 -19.56
CA GLY A 90 14.52 22.73 -20.50
C GLY A 90 15.85 22.17 -20.03
#